data_AF-A0A7C7JZM3-F1
#
_entry.id   AF-A0A7C7JZM3-F1
#
_cell.length_a   1.000
_cell.length_b   1.000
_cell.length_c   1.000
_cell.angle_alpha   90.00
_cell.angle_beta   90.00
_cell.angle_gamma   90.00
#
_symmetry.space_group_name_H-M   'P 1'
#
loop_
_entity.id
_entity.type
_entity.pdbx_description
1 polymer ?
#
loop_
_entity_poly.entity_id
_entity_poly.type
_entity_poly.pdbx_seq_one_letter_code
_entity_poly.pdbx_strand_id
1 'polypeptide(L)'
;MQLPNNGFDDRLTYYELNNDSLGTPTIFIHGVGLNNTMWLPQKKYFQNDKVVFYDLLNHGKSKKGYKELKFENFNNQLMQLIKFLNIKKFNLIGFSVGA
;
A
#
# COMPACT_ATOMS: atom_id res chain seq x y z
N MET A 1 5.67 3.15 14.01
CA MET A 1 6.95 2.85 13.35
C MET A 1 6.72 2.89 11.85
N GLN A 2 7.59 3.60 11.13
CA GLN A 2 7.67 3.57 9.66
C GLN A 2 8.53 2.37 9.27
N LEU A 3 8.19 1.65 8.21
CA LEU A 3 9.05 0.56 7.73
C LEU A 3 10.36 1.10 7.12
N PRO A 4 11.45 0.33 7.15
CA PRO A 4 12.78 0.80 6.73
C PRO A 4 12.81 1.32 5.30
N ASN A 5 12.09 0.66 4.39
CA ASN A 5 12.05 1.05 2.98
C ASN A 5 10.72 1.75 2.68
N ASN A 6 10.78 2.99 2.19
CA ASN A 6 9.61 3.75 1.77
C ASN A 6 9.94 4.60 0.55
N GLY A 7 8.92 4.95 -0.24
CA GLY A 7 9.11 5.67 -1.48
C GLY A 7 7.83 5.91 -2.24
N PHE A 8 7.97 6.25 -3.52
CA PHE A 8 6.87 6.48 -4.45
C PHE A 8 7.07 5.62 -5.70
N ASP A 9 5.99 5.09 -6.25
CA ASP A 9 5.99 4.55 -7.61
C ASP A 9 5.99 5.68 -8.67
N ASP A 10 6.08 5.31 -9.94
CA ASP A 10 6.08 6.25 -11.08
C ASP A 10 4.81 7.11 -11.18
N ARG A 11 3.74 6.76 -10.47
CA ARG A 11 2.46 7.48 -10.45
C ARG A 11 2.23 8.25 -9.15
N LEU A 12 3.26 8.36 -8.31
CA LEU A 12 3.23 9.01 -7.01
C LEU A 12 2.28 8.31 -6.01
N THR A 13 2.19 6.98 -6.08
CA THR A 13 1.67 6.16 -4.97
C THR A 13 2.75 6.04 -3.92
N TYR A 14 2.52 6.60 -2.73
CA TYR A 14 3.40 6.40 -1.60
C TYR A 14 3.23 5.00 -1.01
N TYR A 15 4.34 4.34 -0.72
CA TYR A 15 4.36 3.05 -0.06
C TYR A 15 5.46 2.96 1.00
N GLU A 16 5.26 2.02 1.92
CA GLU A 16 6.24 1.53 2.87
C GLU A 16 6.30 0.02 2.74
N LEU A 17 7.51 -0.56 2.71
CA LEU A 17 7.68 -2.00 2.58
C LEU A 17 8.82 -2.54 3.42
N ASN A 18 8.73 -3.84 3.67
CA ASN A 18 9.87 -4.68 3.99
C ASN A 18 9.96 -5.78 2.93
N ASN A 19 11.13 -5.93 2.31
CA ASN A 19 11.45 -6.94 1.30
C ASN A 19 12.69 -7.76 1.63
N ASP A 20 13.19 -7.66 2.86
CA ASP A 20 14.44 -8.30 3.29
C ASP A 20 14.24 -9.78 3.65
N SER A 21 13.00 -10.29 3.56
CA SER A 21 12.65 -11.67 3.87
C SER A 21 12.11 -12.45 2.68
N LEU A 22 12.26 -13.78 2.76
CA LEU A 22 11.71 -14.73 1.80
C LEU A 22 10.22 -14.96 2.08
N GLY A 23 9.41 -15.09 1.03
CA GLY A 23 7.99 -15.43 1.15
C GLY A 23 7.06 -14.68 0.21
N THR A 24 5.75 -14.95 0.36
CA THR A 24 4.70 -14.25 -0.38
C THR A 24 4.42 -12.91 0.30
N PRO A 25 4.58 -11.76 -0.39
CA PRO A 25 4.30 -10.45 0.20
C PRO A 25 2.83 -10.32 0.60
N THR A 26 2.57 -9.64 1.72
CA THR A 26 1.22 -9.23 2.13
C THR A 26 1.05 -7.73 1.92
N ILE A 27 0.04 -7.35 1.13
CA ILE A 27 -0.28 -5.96 0.82
C ILE A 27 -1.48 -5.52 1.67
N PHE A 28 -1.37 -4.36 2.31
CA PHE A 28 -2.40 -3.76 3.14
C PHE A 28 -3.02 -2.55 2.46
N ILE A 29 -4.35 -2.51 2.39
CA ILE A 29 -5.15 -1.40 1.85
C ILE A 29 -6.00 -0.79 2.98
N HIS A 30 -5.78 0.49 3.26
CA HIS A 30 -6.54 1.22 4.28
C HIS A 30 -7.94 1.64 3.79
N GLY A 31 -8.81 2.05 4.73
CA GLY A 31 -10.15 2.57 4.44
C GLY A 31 -10.18 4.05 4.03
N VAL A 32 -11.35 4.54 3.60
CA VAL A 32 -11.51 5.96 3.22
C VAL A 32 -11.30 6.88 4.42
N GLY A 33 -10.72 8.06 4.20
CA GLY A 33 -10.40 9.02 5.27
C GLY A 33 -9.20 8.65 6.15
N LEU A 34 -8.57 7.49 5.92
CA LEU A 34 -7.39 7.01 6.63
C LEU A 34 -6.14 7.09 5.73
N ASN A 35 -5.02 6.56 6.22
CA ASN A 35 -3.80 6.31 5.45
C ASN A 35 -3.05 5.11 6.06
N ASN A 36 -1.88 4.78 5.54
CA ASN A 36 -1.08 3.63 5.97
C ASN A 36 -0.73 3.61 7.48
N THR A 37 -0.82 4.72 8.21
CA THR A 37 -0.55 4.76 9.66
C THR A 37 -1.64 4.09 10.50
N MET A 38 -2.84 3.81 9.94
CA MET A 38 -3.83 2.99 10.65
C MET A 38 -3.30 1.60 11.00
N TRP A 39 -2.30 1.14 10.23
CA TRP A 39 -1.69 -0.17 10.37
C TRP A 39 -0.48 -0.19 11.30
N LEU A 40 -0.26 0.83 12.14
CA LEU A 40 0.91 0.87 13.05
C LEU A 40 1.06 -0.41 13.91
N PRO A 41 0.00 -1.01 14.47
CA PRO A 41 0.12 -2.29 15.17
C PRO A 41 0.55 -3.44 14.24
N GLN A 42 0.00 -3.51 13.03
CA GLN A 42 0.33 -4.54 12.04
C GLN A 42 1.73 -4.36 11.49
N LYS A 43 2.19 -3.13 11.24
CA LYS A 43 3.57 -2.84 10.86
C LYS A 43 4.56 -3.35 11.90
N LYS A 44 4.25 -3.22 13.19
CA LYS A 44 5.08 -3.76 14.27
C LYS A 44 5.05 -5.28 14.30
N TYR A 45 3.87 -5.89 14.14
CA TYR A 45 3.72 -7.34 14.14
C TYR A 45 4.45 -8.00 12.96
N PHE A 46 4.25 -7.49 11.75
CA PHE A 46 4.82 -8.00 10.51
C PHE A 46 6.18 -7.37 10.14
N GLN A 47 6.87 -6.75 11.10
CA GLN A 47 8.10 -5.99 10.80
C GLN A 47 9.23 -6.83 10.20
N ASN A 48 9.18 -8.17 10.35
CA ASN A 48 10.16 -9.11 9.80
C ASN A 48 9.63 -9.87 8.56
N ASP A 49 8.37 -9.65 8.19
CA ASP A 49 7.72 -10.29 7.06
C ASP A 49 7.83 -9.43 5.81
N LYS A 50 7.58 -10.05 4.65
CA LYS A 50 7.48 -9.33 3.39
C LYS A 50 6.12 -8.63 3.33
N VAL A 51 6.10 -7.32 3.53
CA VAL A 51 4.86 -6.55 3.62
C VAL A 51 4.93 -5.25 2.85
N VAL A 52 3.79 -4.80 2.35
CA VAL A 52 3.62 -3.50 1.70
C VAL A 52 2.40 -2.80 2.28
N PHE A 53 2.59 -1.56 2.72
CA PHE A 53 1.51 -0.66 3.11
C PHE A 53 1.57 0.56 2.19
N TYR A 54 0.48 0.93 1.55
CA TYR A 54 0.46 2.10 0.66
C TYR A 54 -0.73 2.99 0.93
N ASP A 55 -0.62 4.24 0.49
CA ASP A 55 -1.71 5.20 0.59
C ASP A 55 -2.56 5.18 -0.68
N LEU A 56 -3.88 5.08 -0.54
CA LEU A 56 -4.82 5.24 -1.66
C LEU A 56 -4.71 6.63 -2.29
N LEU A 57 -5.06 6.75 -3.58
CA LEU A 57 -5.18 8.06 -4.25
C LEU A 57 -6.05 9.01 -3.42
N ASN A 58 -5.70 10.29 -3.44
CA ASN A 58 -6.27 11.34 -2.57
C ASN A 58 -6.06 11.17 -1.05
N HIS A 59 -5.33 10.17 -0.58
CA HIS A 59 -5.08 9.92 0.84
C HIS A 59 -3.58 9.96 1.17
N GLY A 60 -3.28 10.19 2.46
CA GLY A 60 -1.92 10.15 3.00
C GLY A 60 -0.93 10.98 2.20
N LYS A 61 0.15 10.34 1.74
CA LYS A 61 1.21 10.95 0.91
C LYS A 61 1.04 10.67 -0.58
N SER A 62 0.17 9.75 -0.99
CA SER A 62 -0.09 9.46 -2.40
C SER A 62 -0.66 10.66 -3.15
N LYS A 63 -0.58 10.61 -4.49
CA LYS A 63 -1.06 11.66 -5.39
C LYS A 63 -2.48 12.13 -5.03
N LYS A 64 -2.64 13.45 -4.98
CA LYS A 64 -3.89 14.15 -4.62
C LYS A 64 -4.42 15.00 -5.76
N GLY A 65 -5.62 15.54 -5.57
CA GLY A 65 -6.24 16.51 -6.48
C GLY A 65 -7.17 15.89 -7.51
N TYR A 66 -7.49 14.59 -7.38
CA TYR A 66 -8.52 13.97 -8.20
C TYR A 66 -9.89 14.44 -7.72
N LYS A 67 -10.67 15.09 -8.60
CA LYS A 67 -12.02 15.55 -8.27
C LYS A 67 -13.02 14.41 -8.20
N GLU A 68 -12.84 13.40 -9.05
CA GLU A 68 -13.66 12.19 -9.10
C GLU A 68 -12.73 10.98 -9.14
N LEU A 69 -13.04 9.99 -8.31
CA LEU A 69 -12.37 8.69 -8.29
C LEU A 69 -13.42 7.59 -8.35
N LYS A 70 -13.19 6.61 -9.22
CA LYS A 70 -13.93 5.37 -9.33
C LYS A 70 -13.11 4.23 -8.74
N PHE A 71 -13.76 3.12 -8.40
CA PHE A 71 -13.08 1.91 -7.91
C PHE A 71 -11.97 1.43 -8.85
N GLU A 72 -12.18 1.57 -10.17
CA GLU A 72 -11.17 1.24 -11.17
C GLU A 72 -9.88 2.05 -11.03
N ASN A 73 -9.93 3.29 -10.53
CA ASN A 73 -8.73 4.08 -10.27
C ASN A 73 -7.88 3.47 -9.14
N PHE A 74 -8.51 2.96 -8.08
CA PHE A 74 -7.81 2.29 -6.98
C PHE A 74 -7.27 0.92 -7.41
N ASN A 75 -8.03 0.16 -8.20
CA ASN A 75 -7.54 -1.09 -8.79
C ASN A 75 -6.31 -0.84 -9.68
N ASN A 76 -6.38 0.16 -10.55
CA ASN A 76 -5.26 0.56 -11.40
C ASN A 76 -4.07 1.05 -10.57
N GLN A 77 -4.30 1.75 -9.46
CA GLN A 77 -3.25 2.14 -8.53
C GLN A 77 -2.52 0.90 -7.98
N LEU A 78 -3.25 -0.08 -7.45
CA LEU A 78 -2.66 -1.33 -6.94
C LEU A 78 -1.88 -2.08 -8.03
N MET A 79 -2.46 -2.23 -9.22
CA MET A 79 -1.83 -2.92 -10.35
C MET A 79 -0.51 -2.27 -10.78
N GLN A 80 -0.43 -0.94 -10.76
CA GLN A 80 0.79 -0.20 -11.09
C GLN A 80 1.84 -0.36 -9.97
N LEU A 81 1.42 -0.27 -8.72
CA LEU A 81 2.32 -0.45 -7.58
C LEU A 81 2.94 -1.85 -7.55
N ILE A 82 2.15 -2.92 -7.72
CA ILE A 82 2.71 -4.29 -7.72
C ILE A 82 3.62 -4.53 -8.92
N LYS A 83 3.34 -3.91 -10.07
CA LYS A 83 4.20 -3.99 -11.25
C LYS A 83 5.53 -3.29 -10.99
N PHE A 84 5.49 -2.09 -10.43
CA PHE A 84 6.68 -1.31 -10.05
C PHE A 84 7.55 -2.07 -9.04
N LEU A 85 6.94 -2.69 -8.04
CA LEU A 85 7.64 -3.50 -7.02
C LEU A 85 8.01 -4.91 -7.49
N ASN A 86 7.72 -5.27 -8.75
CA ASN A 86 7.93 -6.61 -9.33
C ASN A 86 7.29 -7.75 -8.49
N ILE A 87 6.09 -7.53 -7.97
CA ILE A 87 5.33 -8.49 -7.17
C ILE A 87 4.36 -9.25 -8.08
N LYS A 88 4.57 -10.57 -8.20
CA LYS A 88 3.73 -11.45 -9.05
C LYS A 88 2.63 -12.20 -8.29
N LYS A 89 2.85 -12.48 -7.00
CA LYS A 89 1.93 -13.19 -6.11
C LYS A 89 1.96 -12.49 -4.76
N PHE A 90 0.79 -12.27 -4.16
CA PHE A 90 0.67 -11.59 -2.88
C PHE A 90 -0.58 -12.06 -2.14
N ASN A 91 -0.57 -11.88 -0.81
CA ASN A 91 -1.78 -11.87 0.00
C ASN A 91 -2.32 -10.43 0.05
N LEU A 92 -3.62 -10.27 0.13
CA LEU A 92 -4.26 -8.95 0.20
C LEU A 92 -5.08 -8.83 1.49
N ILE A 93 -4.84 -7.76 2.25
CA ILE A 93 -5.61 -7.40 3.43
C ILE A 93 -6.21 -6.03 3.19
N GLY A 94 -7.54 -5.97 3.16
CA GLY A 94 -8.31 -4.76 2.96
C GLY A 94 -9.09 -4.36 4.21
N PHE A 95 -9.24 -3.06 4.45
CA PHE A 95 -10.19 -2.53 5.43
C PHE A 95 -11.22 -1.62 4.74
N SER A 96 -12.51 -1.91 4.93
CA SER A 96 -13.62 -1.16 4.34
C SER A 96 -13.47 -1.05 2.81
N VAL A 97 -13.34 0.15 2.25
CA VAL A 97 -13.15 0.37 0.79
C VAL A 97 -11.90 -0.32 0.23
N GLY A 98 -10.95 -0.70 1.09
CA GLY A 98 -9.77 -1.46 0.70
C GLY A 98 -9.98 -2.96 0.54
N ALA A 99 -11.16 -3.49 0.89
CA ALA A 99 -11.58 -4.89 0.72
C ALA A 99 -12.56 -5.03 -0.45
#